data_AF-A0A6L2PR85-F1
#
_entry.id   AF-A0A6L2PR85-F1
#
_cell.length_a   1.000
_cell.length_b   1.000
_cell.length_c   1.000
_cell.angle_alpha   90.00
_cell.angle_beta   90.00
_cell.angle_gamma   90.00
#
_symmetry.space_group_name_H-M   'P 1'
#
loop_
_entity.id
_entity.type
_entity.pdbx_description
1 polymer ?
#
loop_
_entity_poly.entity_id
_entity_poly.type
_entity_poly.pdbx_seq_one_letter_code
_entity_poly.pdbx_strand_id
1 'polypeptide(L)'
;MLLQVSVFVVPAFNLPLVIFSGFFLNLRDVPTWFKWLTDVSYFRYAFEGLVLSVYGYNRPNLKCSEIYCYFKSPLKFLQEFEMADRVYAYDVLALVIWVLVAQVSLFFALKSRIHQNQKSKDCRYGFKDFILDCKKMTDPAQTEDEGHSGEMHHWP
;
A
#
# COMPACT_ATOMS: atom_id res chain seq x y z
N MET A 1 -19.61 1.28 -3.43
CA MET A 1 -19.45 -0.12 -2.96
C MET A 1 -17.99 -0.47 -2.64
N LEU A 2 -17.02 -0.27 -3.54
CA LEU A 2 -15.58 -0.55 -3.27
C LEU A 2 -15.00 0.19 -2.05
N LEU A 3 -15.42 1.45 -1.81
CA LEU A 3 -14.95 2.23 -0.66
C LEU A 3 -15.42 1.64 0.68
N GLN A 4 -16.67 1.17 0.78
CA GLN A 4 -17.17 0.55 2.01
C GLN A 4 -16.41 -0.73 2.36
N VAL A 5 -16.13 -1.59 1.37
CA VAL A 5 -15.39 -2.85 1.58
C VAL A 5 -13.98 -2.59 2.12
N SER A 6 -13.32 -1.54 1.62
CA SER A 6 -11.95 -1.20 2.01
C SER A 6 -11.83 -0.89 3.51
N VAL A 7 -12.81 -0.19 4.09
CA VAL A 7 -12.78 0.22 5.50
C VAL A 7 -12.91 -0.96 6.45
N PHE A 8 -13.53 -2.07 6.02
CA PHE A 8 -13.63 -3.31 6.82
C PHE A 8 -12.45 -4.25 6.59
N VAL A 9 -11.94 -4.32 5.36
CA VAL A 9 -10.85 -5.25 4.99
C VAL A 9 -9.52 -4.84 5.62
N VAL A 10 -9.22 -3.54 5.70
CA VAL A 10 -7.97 -3.05 6.29
C VAL A 10 -7.82 -3.47 7.77
N PRO A 11 -8.77 -3.18 8.68
CA PRO A 11 -8.64 -3.62 10.07
C PRO A 11 -8.69 -5.14 10.19
N ALA A 12 -9.52 -5.84 9.40
CA ALA A 12 -9.55 -7.30 9.41
C ALA A 12 -8.19 -7.94 9.07
N PHE A 13 -7.40 -7.29 8.22
CA PHE A 13 -6.04 -7.74 7.88
C PHE A 13 -4.98 -7.27 8.88
N ASN A 14 -5.06 -6.03 9.37
CA ASN A 14 -4.06 -5.50 10.32
C ASN A 14 -4.19 -6.13 11.71
N LEU A 15 -5.41 -6.50 12.15
CA LEU A 15 -5.63 -7.10 13.45
C LEU A 15 -4.80 -8.36 13.68
N PRO A 16 -4.84 -9.40 12.81
CA PRO A 16 -4.00 -10.58 12.99
C PRO A 16 -2.51 -10.22 12.90
N LEU A 17 -2.10 -9.30 12.02
CA LEU A 17 -0.69 -8.88 11.93
C LEU A 17 -0.16 -8.24 13.21
N VAL A 18 -0.99 -7.48 13.93
CA VAL A 18 -0.64 -6.89 15.22
C VAL A 18 -0.61 -7.96 16.32
N ILE A 19 -1.54 -8.91 16.32
CA ILE A 19 -1.54 -10.02 17.29
C ILE A 19 -0.26 -10.85 17.14
N PHE A 20 0.15 -11.13 15.90
CA PHE A 20 1.40 -11.83 15.57
C PHE A 20 2.63 -10.91 15.56
N SER A 21 2.56 -9.67 16.06
CA SER A 21 3.74 -8.79 16.14
C SER A 21 4.76 -9.23 17.20
N GLY A 22 4.41 -10.20 18.05
CA GLY A 22 5.20 -10.61 19.20
C GLY A 22 4.83 -9.93 20.51
N PHE A 23 3.97 -8.90 20.47
CA PHE A 23 3.50 -8.21 21.67
C PHE A 23 2.40 -8.98 22.42
N PHE A 24 1.41 -9.53 21.69
CA PHE A 24 0.24 -10.20 22.28
C PHE A 24 0.40 -11.72 22.43
N LEU A 25 1.19 -12.35 21.56
CA LEU A 25 1.47 -13.78 21.58
C LEU A 25 2.98 -13.99 21.54
N ASN A 26 3.48 -14.90 22.38
CA ASN A 26 4.89 -15.26 22.39
C ASN A 26 5.22 -16.04 21.11
N LEU A 27 6.23 -15.59 20.35
CA LEU A 27 6.62 -16.19 19.08
C LEU A 27 7.13 -17.63 19.21
N ARG A 28 7.52 -18.02 20.44
CA ARG A 28 8.01 -19.36 20.74
C ARG A 28 6.93 -20.43 20.70
N ASP A 29 5.69 -20.08 21.03
CA ASP A 29 4.56 -21.00 21.10
C ASP A 29 3.79 -21.10 19.77
N VAL A 30 4.17 -20.30 18.77
CA VAL A 30 3.52 -20.28 17.46
C VAL A 30 3.93 -21.52 16.64
N PRO A 31 2.97 -22.31 16.14
CA PRO A 31 3.27 -23.50 15.36
C PRO A 31 3.97 -23.13 14.05
N THR A 32 4.85 -24.01 13.57
CA THR A 32 5.76 -23.75 12.44
C THR A 32 5.07 -23.23 11.18
N TRP A 33 3.82 -23.61 10.96
CA TRP A 33 3.03 -23.18 9.80
C TRP A 33 2.62 -21.69 9.84
N PHE A 34 2.57 -21.03 11.00
CA PHE A 34 2.28 -19.59 11.08
C PHE A 34 3.53 -18.73 11.14
N LYS A 35 4.73 -19.32 11.28
CA LYS A 35 5.98 -18.55 11.40
C LYS A 35 6.24 -17.63 10.21
N TRP A 36 5.95 -18.07 8.98
CA TRP A 36 6.12 -17.23 7.78
C TRP A 36 5.27 -15.95 7.84
N LEU A 37 4.06 -16.03 8.40
CA LEU A 37 3.16 -14.89 8.53
C LEU A 37 3.71 -13.88 9.55
N THR A 38 4.24 -14.40 10.66
CA THR A 38 4.90 -13.63 11.71
C THR A 38 6.16 -12.93 11.19
N ASP A 39 6.94 -13.61 10.35
CA ASP A 39 8.19 -13.09 9.78
C ASP A 39 7.97 -12.06 8.65
N VAL A 40 6.84 -12.15 7.94
CA VAL A 40 6.44 -11.19 6.89
C VAL A 40 5.79 -9.94 7.49
N SER A 41 5.24 -10.01 8.72
CA SER A 41 4.54 -8.89 9.34
C SER A 41 5.47 -7.69 9.59
N TYR A 42 5.20 -6.55 8.94
CA TYR A 42 5.95 -5.31 9.18
C TYR A 42 5.83 -4.80 10.63
N PHE A 43 4.72 -5.12 11.31
CA PHE A 43 4.51 -4.74 12.71
C PHE A 43 5.52 -5.40 13.65
N ARG A 44 5.97 -6.61 13.34
CA ARG A 44 6.99 -7.31 14.11
C ARG A 44 8.26 -6.46 14.19
N TYR A 45 8.85 -6.13 13.05
CA TYR A 45 10.08 -5.32 12.97
C TYR A 45 9.91 -3.93 13.58
N ALA A 46 8.73 -3.32 13.45
CA ALA A 46 8.41 -2.03 14.08
C ALA A 46 8.43 -2.13 15.61
N PHE A 47 7.86 -3.20 16.17
CA PHE A 47 7.86 -3.44 17.61
C PHE A 47 9.25 -3.81 18.13
N GLU A 48 10.01 -4.68 17.42
CA GLU A 48 11.40 -5.02 17.79
C GLU A 48 12.24 -3.73 17.85
N GLY A 49 12.18 -2.91 16.81
CA GLY A 49 12.89 -1.63 16.75
C GLY A 49 12.46 -0.64 17.85
N LEU A 50 11.16 -0.55 18.16
CA LEU A 50 10.65 0.31 19.21
C LEU A 50 11.18 -0.12 20.58
N VAL A 51 11.07 -1.40 20.92
CA VAL A 51 11.53 -1.95 22.21
C VAL A 51 13.03 -1.80 22.36
N LEU A 52 13.81 -2.12 21.33
CA LEU A 52 15.27 -1.94 21.34
C LEU A 52 15.67 -0.47 21.47
N SER A 53 14.92 0.46 20.87
CA SER A 53 15.21 1.90 20.98
C SER A 53 14.98 2.46 22.39
N VAL A 54 13.98 1.92 23.12
CA VAL A 54 13.61 2.40 24.45
C VAL A 54 14.42 1.70 25.55
N TYR A 55 14.60 0.39 25.43
CA TYR A 55 15.14 -0.48 26.48
C TYR A 55 16.53 -1.08 26.16
N GLY A 56 17.01 -0.97 24.93
CA GLY A 56 18.29 -1.54 24.50
C GLY A 56 19.52 -0.76 24.96
N TYR A 57 20.68 -1.12 24.39
CA TYR A 57 21.96 -0.40 24.52
C TYR A 57 22.40 -0.07 25.96
N ASN A 58 22.38 -1.08 26.84
CA ASN A 58 22.94 -0.99 28.19
C ASN A 58 22.38 0.17 29.05
N ARG A 59 21.07 0.45 28.88
CA ARG A 59 20.38 1.49 29.63
C ARG A 59 20.40 1.19 31.14
N PRO A 60 20.59 2.21 32.01
CA PRO A 60 20.42 2.03 33.45
C PRO A 60 19.02 1.52 33.81
N ASN A 61 18.95 0.75 34.90
CA ASN A 61 17.71 0.21 35.44
C ASN A 61 16.66 1.32 35.69
N LEU A 62 15.39 1.00 35.47
CA LEU A 62 14.31 1.97 35.65
C LEU A 62 14.12 2.30 37.14
N LYS A 63 13.81 3.57 37.44
CA LYS A 63 13.45 4.01 38.79
C LYS A 63 12.05 3.49 39.12
N CYS A 64 11.92 2.62 40.11
CA CYS A 64 10.63 2.12 40.57
C CYS A 64 10.23 2.87 41.85
N SER A 65 8.95 3.25 41.95
CA SER A 65 8.38 3.91 43.14
C SER A 65 7.96 2.90 44.23
N GLU A 66 7.81 1.62 43.87
CA GLU A 66 7.33 0.53 44.72
C GLU A 66 8.49 -0.42 45.10
N ILE A 67 8.36 -1.11 46.24
CA ILE A 67 9.38 -2.04 46.76
C ILE A 67 9.52 -3.29 45.87
N TYR A 68 8.41 -3.74 45.26
CA TYR A 68 8.41 -4.86 44.33
C TYR A 68 8.24 -4.37 42.88
N CYS A 69 9.30 -4.55 42.08
CA CYS A 69 9.32 -4.12 40.69
C CYS A 69 9.84 -5.25 39.80
N TYR A 70 8.93 -5.98 39.17
CA TYR A 70 9.26 -7.14 38.33
C TYR A 70 10.09 -6.74 37.10
N PHE A 71 9.75 -5.62 36.45
CA PHE A 71 10.41 -5.10 35.24
C PHE A 71 11.49 -4.05 35.52
N LYS A 72 12.18 -4.15 36.66
CA LYS A 72 13.27 -3.22 37.01
C LYS A 72 14.42 -3.23 35.99
N SER A 73 14.72 -4.43 35.47
CA SER A 73 15.81 -4.65 34.52
C SER A 73 15.27 -4.77 33.10
N PRO A 74 15.70 -3.90 32.17
CA PRO A 74 15.22 -3.93 30.79
C PRO A 74 15.56 -5.25 30.09
N LEU A 75 16.72 -5.85 30.40
CA LEU A 75 17.14 -7.13 29.82
C LEU A 75 16.15 -8.28 30.06
N LYS A 76 15.50 -8.32 31.23
CA LYS A 76 14.48 -9.36 31.50
C LYS A 76 13.23 -9.17 30.65
N PHE A 77 12.86 -7.92 30.37
CA PHE A 77 11.78 -7.62 29.45
C PHE A 77 12.17 -8.04 28.02
N LEU A 78 13.36 -7.67 27.54
CA LEU A 78 13.86 -8.06 26.21
C LEU A 78 13.99 -9.58 26.02
N GLN A 79 14.31 -10.32 27.08
CA GLN A 79 14.44 -11.78 27.04
C GLN A 79 13.09 -12.49 26.91
N GLU A 80 12.02 -11.97 27.54
CA GLU A 80 10.67 -12.54 27.43
C GLU A 80 10.12 -12.43 26.00
N PHE A 81 10.47 -11.37 25.28
CA PHE A 81 10.07 -11.13 23.89
C PHE A 81 11.04 -11.72 22.85
N GLU A 82 12.07 -12.46 23.27
CA GLU A 82 13.12 -13.04 22.40
C GLU A 82 13.87 -12.02 21.51
N MET A 83 14.06 -10.78 22.01
CA MET A 83 14.70 -9.69 21.24
C MET A 83 16.05 -9.23 21.81
N ALA A 84 16.55 -9.93 22.83
CA ALA A 84 17.79 -9.53 23.52
C ALA A 84 19.04 -9.57 22.63
N ASP A 85 19.10 -10.47 21.64
CA ASP A 85 20.26 -10.65 20.76
C ASP A 85 20.09 -10.03 19.35
N ARG A 86 19.00 -9.30 19.10
CA ARG A 86 18.74 -8.66 17.79
C ARG A 86 19.49 -7.34 17.68
N VAL A 87 19.92 -6.99 16.47
CA VAL A 87 20.57 -5.70 16.18
C VAL A 87 19.56 -4.76 15.54
N TYR A 88 19.30 -3.63 16.19
CA TYR A 88 18.38 -2.58 15.75
C TYR A 88 18.53 -2.16 14.28
N ALA A 89 19.77 -2.15 13.76
CA ALA A 89 20.04 -1.77 12.38
C ALA A 89 19.35 -2.69 11.35
N TYR A 90 19.22 -3.99 11.65
CA TYR A 90 18.51 -4.92 10.77
C TYR A 90 17.02 -4.64 10.72
N ASP A 91 16.41 -4.31 11.87
CA ASP A 91 14.99 -4.00 11.95
C ASP A 91 14.66 -2.72 11.16
N VAL A 92 15.50 -1.70 11.30
CA VAL A 92 15.36 -0.45 10.54
C VAL A 92 15.52 -0.70 9.04
N LEU A 93 16.53 -1.48 8.63
CA LEU A 93 16.74 -1.82 7.22
C LEU A 93 15.53 -2.58 6.64
N ALA A 94 15.01 -3.57 7.36
CA ALA A 94 13.85 -4.34 6.96
C ALA A 94 12.60 -3.45 6.81
N LEU A 95 12.38 -2.52 7.74
CA LEU A 95 11.28 -1.55 7.67
C LEU A 95 11.40 -0.62 6.47
N VAL A 96 12.61 -0.12 6.19
CA VAL A 96 12.86 0.73 5.01
C VAL A 96 12.54 -0.01 3.72
N ILE A 97 13.00 -1.27 3.60
CA ILE A 97 12.68 -2.11 2.43
C ILE A 97 11.17 -2.29 2.29
N TRP A 98 10.47 -2.58 3.39
CA TRP A 98 9.02 -2.71 3.40
C TRP A 98 8.29 -1.44 2.97
N VAL A 99 8.72 -0.27 3.45
CA VAL A 99 8.16 1.02 3.04
C VAL A 99 8.38 1.24 1.55
N LEU A 100 9.58 0.98 1.03
CA LEU A 100 9.84 1.12 -0.41
C LEU A 100 8.95 0.20 -1.24
N VAL A 101 8.77 -1.06 -0.83
CA VAL A 101 7.87 -2.02 -1.51
C VAL A 101 6.42 -1.53 -1.45
N ALA A 102 5.96 -1.03 -0.31
CA ALA A 102 4.62 -0.48 -0.16
C ALA A 102 4.42 0.76 -1.05
N GLN A 103 5.41 1.66 -1.12
CA GLN A 103 5.40 2.83 -1.99
C GLN A 103 5.35 2.44 -3.47
N VAL A 104 6.18 1.49 -3.90
CA VAL A 104 6.15 0.96 -5.28
C VAL A 104 4.81 0.30 -5.59
N SER A 105 4.26 -0.47 -4.64
CA SER A 105 2.96 -1.12 -4.78
C SER A 105 1.83 -0.10 -4.91
N LEU A 106 1.84 0.96 -4.10
CA LEU A 106 0.90 2.07 -4.18
C LEU A 106 1.04 2.85 -5.49
N PHE A 107 2.27 3.14 -5.91
CA PHE A 107 2.54 3.79 -7.19
C PHE A 107 2.04 2.94 -8.36
N PHE A 108 2.29 1.63 -8.34
CA PHE A 108 1.82 0.71 -9.37
C PHE A 108 0.29 0.56 -9.35
N ALA A 109 -0.33 0.49 -8.17
CA ALA A 109 -1.78 0.47 -8.02
C ALA A 109 -2.39 1.76 -8.57
N LEU A 110 -1.85 2.92 -8.21
CA LEU A 110 -2.29 4.23 -8.71
C LEU A 110 -2.10 4.33 -10.22
N LYS A 111 -0.92 3.96 -10.74
CA LYS A 111 -0.64 3.95 -12.18
C LYS A 111 -1.55 2.99 -12.93
N SER A 112 -1.84 1.81 -12.37
CA SER A 112 -2.80 0.86 -12.91
C SER A 112 -4.21 1.45 -12.92
N ARG A 113 -4.61 2.19 -11.88
CA ARG A 113 -5.90 2.90 -11.84
C ARG A 113 -5.95 4.07 -12.82
N ILE A 114 -4.85 4.79 -13.04
CA ILE A 114 -4.76 5.87 -14.04
C ILE A 114 -4.83 5.29 -15.45
N HIS A 115 -4.08 4.21 -15.75
CA HIS A 115 -4.21 3.49 -17.01
C HIS A 115 -5.59 2.86 -17.17
N GLN A 116 -6.22 2.36 -16.11
CA GLN A 116 -7.62 1.92 -16.15
C GLN A 116 -8.59 3.08 -16.29
N ASN A 117 -8.29 4.28 -15.80
CA ASN A 117 -9.11 5.48 -16.03
C ASN A 117 -8.93 6.00 -17.45
N GLN A 118 -7.75 5.85 -18.05
CA GLN A 118 -7.56 6.04 -19.48
C GLN A 118 -8.27 4.94 -20.26
N LYS A 119 -8.11 3.65 -19.95
CA LYS A 119 -8.75 2.51 -20.61
C LYS A 119 -10.27 2.42 -20.39
N SER A 120 -10.77 2.93 -19.26
CA SER A 120 -12.20 3.12 -18.97
C SER A 120 -12.72 4.35 -19.69
N LYS A 121 -11.91 5.42 -19.82
CA LYS A 121 -12.18 6.48 -20.80
C LYS A 121 -11.97 6.03 -22.23
N ASP A 122 -11.26 4.95 -22.54
CA ASP A 122 -10.96 4.39 -23.89
C ASP A 122 -11.97 3.30 -24.29
N CYS A 123 -12.60 2.61 -23.35
CA CYS A 123 -13.82 1.81 -23.57
C CYS A 123 -15.10 2.68 -23.41
N ARG A 124 -15.02 3.85 -22.76
CA ARG A 124 -16.08 4.88 -22.73
C ARG A 124 -15.90 5.94 -23.83
N TYR A 125 -14.69 6.06 -24.40
CA TYR A 125 -14.36 6.61 -25.72
C TYR A 125 -14.39 5.48 -26.78
N GLY A 126 -14.50 4.20 -26.41
CA GLY A 126 -14.72 3.06 -27.31
C GLY A 126 -16.15 2.93 -27.83
N PHE A 127 -16.86 4.06 -27.88
CA PHE A 127 -18.12 4.28 -28.59
C PHE A 127 -18.17 5.73 -29.09
N LYS A 128 -17.57 6.68 -28.36
CA LYS A 128 -17.43 8.07 -28.83
C LYS A 128 -16.37 8.27 -29.91
N ASP A 129 -15.30 7.48 -29.93
CA ASP A 129 -14.29 7.48 -31.01
C ASP A 129 -14.80 6.75 -32.25
N PHE A 130 -15.60 5.69 -32.10
CA PHE A 130 -16.30 5.06 -33.23
C PHE A 130 -17.37 5.99 -33.84
N ILE A 131 -18.07 6.77 -33.00
CA ILE A 131 -19.00 7.82 -33.46
C ILE A 131 -18.26 9.03 -34.04
N LEU A 132 -17.04 9.37 -33.58
CA LEU A 132 -16.23 10.44 -34.18
C LEU A 132 -15.62 10.04 -35.53
N ASP A 133 -15.25 8.77 -35.72
CA ASP A 133 -14.85 8.24 -37.04
C ASP A 133 -16.04 8.13 -38.00
N CYS A 134 -17.22 7.69 -37.53
CA CYS A 134 -18.44 7.74 -38.34
C CYS A 134 -18.90 9.18 -38.65
N LYS A 135 -18.71 10.15 -37.74
CA LYS A 135 -19.05 11.56 -38.01
C LYS A 135 -18.09 12.18 -39.04
N LYS A 136 -16.85 11.70 -39.12
CA LYS A 136 -15.88 12.13 -40.12
C LYS A 136 -16.15 11.54 -41.51
N MET A 137 -17.00 10.52 -41.61
CA MET A 137 -17.51 9.98 -42.88
C MET A 137 -18.83 10.65 -43.33
N THR A 138 -19.42 11.54 -42.51
CA THR A 138 -20.67 12.27 -42.83
C THR A 138 -20.44 13.77 -43.10
N ASP A 139 -19.18 14.23 -43.19
CA ASP A 139 -18.86 15.57 -43.72
C ASP A 139 -18.19 15.44 -45.11
N PRO A 140 -18.96 15.60 -46.21
CA PRO A 140 -18.43 15.56 -47.57
C PRO A 140 -17.92 16.95 -47.97
N ALA A 141 -16.63 17.24 -47.73
CA ALA A 141 -15.90 18.37 -48.34
C ALA A 141 -14.40 18.24 -47.98
N GLN A 142 -13.43 18.01 -48.86
CA GLN A 142 -13.33 18.09 -50.32
C GLN A 142 -12.13 17.26 -50.82
N THR A 143 -12.25 16.68 -52.02
CA THR A 143 -11.25 16.42 -53.11
C THR A 143 -11.84 15.28 -53.96
N GLU A 144 -12.18 15.37 -55.25
CA GLU A 144 -11.80 16.23 -56.38
C GLU A 144 -12.90 16.14 -57.48
N ASP A 145 -13.01 17.22 -58.26
CA ASP A 145 -13.34 17.32 -59.69
C ASP A 145 -14.64 16.73 -60.27
N GLU A 146 -15.57 17.63 -60.64
CA GLU A 146 -16.15 17.86 -61.99
C GLU A 146 -17.09 19.07 -61.83
N GLY A 147 -16.87 20.21 -62.50
CA GLY A 147 -17.29 20.38 -63.88
C GLY A 147 -18.64 21.12 -63.95
N HIS A 148 -18.60 22.34 -64.51
CA HIS A 148 -19.66 22.93 -65.31
C HIS A 148 -20.94 23.52 -64.64
N SER A 149 -21.08 24.84 -64.84
CA SER A 149 -22.25 25.49 -65.45
C SER A 149 -23.47 25.89 -64.61
N GLY A 150 -23.91 27.15 -64.83
CA GLY A 150 -25.30 27.63 -64.65
C GLY A 150 -25.52 28.46 -63.39
N GLU A 151 -25.43 29.79 -63.46
CA GLU A 151 -26.57 30.72 -63.63
C GLU A 151 -27.53 30.80 -62.43
N MET A 152 -27.48 31.91 -61.69
CA MET A 152 -28.44 33.04 -61.69
C MET A 152 -29.68 32.79 -60.81
N HIS A 153 -29.92 33.69 -59.83
CA HIS A 153 -31.09 34.58 -59.77
C HIS A 153 -31.35 35.12 -58.33
N HIS A 154 -31.27 36.46 -58.21
CA HIS A 154 -32.08 37.40 -57.42
C HIS A 154 -32.10 37.42 -55.86
N TRP A 155 -31.51 38.50 -55.31
CA TRP A 155 -32.02 39.59 -54.39
C TRP A 155 -33.19 39.31 -53.40
N PRO A 156 -33.35 40.06 -52.28
CA PRO A 156 -32.99 41.46 -52.03
C PRO A 156 -32.03 41.74 -50.85
#